data_AF-A0A955WSB9-F1
#
_entry.id   AF-A0A955WSB9-F1
#
_cell.length_a   1.000
_cell.length_b   1.000
_cell.length_c   1.000
_cell.angle_alpha   90.00
_cell.angle_beta   90.00
_cell.angle_gamma   90.00
#
_symmetry.space_group_name_H-M   'P 1'
#
loop_
_entity.id
_entity.type
_entity.pdbx_description
1 polymer ?
#
loop_
_entity_poly.entity_id
_entity_poly.type
_entity_poly.pdbx_seq_one_letter_code
_entity_poly.pdbx_strand_id
1 'polypeptide(L)'
;MFPEIPRTLKVLTLALMGTILSGWLFVSASVELLVPDLSAGSRLVMHVVVAVVALVVLGMVVGIFAVTGRQAQRLARSQKVVAFEGRLSRALQLAQCEEEVCRTTMRALAELAPEQPASILLADASNAHLRAVLETGA
;
A
#
# COMPACT_ATOMS: atom_id res chain seq x y z
N MET A 1 -16.09 14.08 -6.35
CA MET A 1 -15.54 12.93 -7.09
C MET A 1 -15.28 11.82 -6.07
N PHE A 2 -16.22 10.88 -5.91
CA PHE A 2 -16.09 9.81 -4.91
C PHE A 2 -15.14 8.73 -5.44
N PRO A 3 -14.15 8.28 -4.66
CA PRO A 3 -13.23 7.24 -5.11
C PRO A 3 -14.01 5.93 -5.29
N GLU A 4 -13.92 5.33 -6.49
CA GLU A 4 -14.48 4.02 -6.76
C GLU A 4 -13.83 2.98 -5.85
N ILE A 5 -14.63 2.38 -4.98
CA ILE A 5 -14.20 1.29 -4.11
C ILE A 5 -13.83 0.09 -4.99
N PRO A 6 -12.60 -0.44 -4.90
CA PRO A 6 -12.14 -1.52 -5.78
C PRO A 6 -13.01 -2.77 -5.62
N ARG A 7 -13.36 -3.41 -6.75
CA ARG A 7 -14.27 -4.59 -6.79
C ARG A 7 -13.84 -5.72 -5.83
N THR A 8 -12.54 -5.85 -5.59
CA THR A 8 -11.97 -6.81 -4.63
C THR A 8 -12.41 -6.55 -3.19
N LEU A 9 -12.59 -5.28 -2.80
CA LEU A 9 -13.07 -4.91 -1.47
C LEU A 9 -14.53 -5.32 -1.26
N LYS A 10 -15.37 -5.19 -2.30
CA LYS A 10 -16.79 -5.59 -2.25
C LYS A 10 -16.96 -7.09 -2.06
N VAL A 11 -16.18 -7.90 -2.79
CA VAL A 11 -16.21 -9.36 -2.66
C VAL A 11 -15.72 -9.79 -1.27
N LEU A 12 -14.68 -9.14 -0.75
CA LEU A 12 -14.19 -9.41 0.59
C LEU A 12 -15.23 -9.05 1.66
N THR A 13 -15.91 -7.91 1.55
CA THR A 13 -16.96 -7.53 2.52
C THR A 13 -18.15 -8.48 2.52
N LEU A 14 -18.53 -9.01 1.35
CA LEU A 14 -19.58 -10.02 1.24
C LEU A 14 -19.16 -11.36 1.85
N ALA A 15 -17.93 -11.79 1.59
CA ALA A 15 -17.38 -13.01 2.19
C ALA A 15 -17.28 -12.89 3.72
N LEU A 16 -16.87 -11.72 4.22
CA LEU A 16 -16.71 -11.45 5.65
C LEU A 16 -18.08 -11.33 6.36
N MET A 17 -19.09 -10.72 5.72
CA MET A 17 -20.46 -10.79 6.21
C MET A 17 -20.97 -12.23 6.23
N GLY A 18 -20.67 -13.03 5.20
CA GLY A 18 -21.06 -14.43 5.13
C GLY A 18 -20.49 -15.28 6.27
N THR A 19 -19.20 -15.13 6.58
CA THR A 19 -18.56 -15.87 7.67
C THR A 19 -19.00 -15.41 9.05
N ILE A 20 -19.26 -14.11 9.24
CA ILE A 20 -19.84 -13.60 10.49
C ILE A 20 -21.26 -14.14 10.67
N LEU A 21 -22.09 -14.10 9.63
CA LEU A 21 -23.46 -14.59 9.68
C LEU A 21 -23.50 -16.11 9.94
N SER A 22 -22.63 -16.89 9.29
CA SER A 22 -22.56 -18.34 9.52
C SER A 22 -22.05 -18.66 10.92
N GLY A 23 -21.06 -17.92 11.42
CA GLY A 23 -20.55 -18.06 12.78
C GLY A 23 -21.61 -17.73 13.82
N TRP A 24 -22.41 -16.68 13.59
CA TRP A 24 -23.50 -16.29 14.48
C TRP A 24 -24.61 -17.35 14.52
N LEU A 25 -25.03 -17.86 13.36
CA LEU A 25 -26.01 -18.94 13.25
C LEU A 25 -25.52 -20.25 13.89
N PHE A 26 -24.25 -20.57 13.75
CA PHE A 26 -23.66 -21.76 14.35
C PHE A 26 -23.60 -21.64 15.87
N VAL A 27 -23.24 -20.48 16.41
CA VAL A 27 -23.21 -20.24 17.85
C VAL A 27 -24.62 -20.23 18.43
N SER A 28 -25.60 -19.59 17.79
CA SER A 28 -26.98 -19.61 18.27
C SER A 28 -27.56 -21.02 18.30
N ALA A 29 -27.34 -21.81 17.24
CA ALA A 29 -27.77 -23.21 17.20
C ALA A 29 -27.05 -24.07 18.25
N SER A 30 -25.76 -23.85 18.47
CA SER A 30 -24.98 -24.60 19.47
C SER A 30 -25.41 -24.28 20.90
N VAL A 31 -25.75 -23.03 21.20
CA VAL A 31 -26.25 -22.62 22.52
C VAL A 31 -27.60 -23.26 22.83
N GLU A 32 -28.47 -23.37 21.83
CA GLU A 32 -29.80 -23.97 21.98
C GLU A 32 -29.74 -25.51 22.11
N LEU A 33 -28.76 -26.15 21.46
CA LEU A 33 -28.56 -27.60 21.56
C LEU A 33 -27.86 -28.03 22.86
N LEU A 34 -26.94 -27.21 23.38
CA LEU A 34 -26.07 -27.61 24.48
C LEU A 34 -26.69 -27.38 25.86
N VAL A 35 -27.61 -26.43 26.02
CA VAL A 35 -28.21 -26.13 27.33
C VAL A 35 -29.70 -25.73 27.25
N PRO A 36 -30.62 -26.72 27.16
CA PRO A 36 -32.06 -26.45 27.07
C PRO A 36 -32.66 -25.84 28.35
N ASP A 37 -32.00 -26.01 29.51
CA ASP A 37 -32.59 -25.78 30.84
C ASP A 37 -32.02 -24.56 31.60
N LEU A 38 -31.53 -23.54 30.86
CA LEU A 38 -31.06 -22.28 31.45
C LEU A 38 -32.21 -21.32 31.72
N SER A 39 -32.22 -20.75 32.93
CA SER A 39 -33.05 -19.60 33.28
C SER A 39 -32.90 -18.46 32.25
N ALA A 40 -33.96 -17.68 32.02
CA ALA A 40 -33.95 -16.60 31.04
C ALA A 40 -32.78 -15.60 31.23
N GLY A 41 -32.36 -15.38 32.48
CA GLY A 41 -31.23 -14.51 32.82
C GLY A 41 -29.88 -15.03 32.31
N SER A 42 -29.63 -16.33 32.45
CA SER A 42 -28.35 -16.93 32.02
C SER A 42 -28.21 -17.05 30.50
N ARG A 43 -29.32 -17.20 29.76
CA ARG A 43 -29.30 -17.14 28.28
C ARG A 43 -28.89 -15.75 27.77
N LEU A 44 -29.40 -14.71 28.43
CA LEU A 44 -29.09 -13.31 28.08
C LEU A 44 -27.61 -12.99 28.32
N VAL A 45 -27.04 -13.44 29.44
CA VAL A 45 -25.60 -13.31 29.71
C VAL A 45 -24.76 -13.99 28.64
N MET A 46 -25.14 -15.20 28.20
CA MET A 46 -24.40 -15.93 27.17
C MET A 46 -24.40 -15.19 25.82
N HIS A 47 -25.55 -14.64 25.40
CA HIS A 47 -25.65 -13.83 24.19
C HIS A 47 -24.82 -12.54 24.26
N VAL A 48 -24.80 -11.89 25.42
CA VAL A 48 -23.95 -10.70 25.63
C VAL A 48 -22.47 -11.06 25.51
N VAL A 49 -22.04 -12.17 26.13
CA VAL A 49 -20.65 -12.64 26.02
C VAL A 49 -20.28 -12.94 24.57
N VAL A 50 -21.13 -13.67 23.84
CA VAL A 50 -20.91 -13.97 22.42
C VAL A 50 -20.84 -12.69 21.58
N ALA A 51 -21.73 -11.73 21.81
CA ALA A 51 -21.75 -10.46 21.09
C ALA A 51 -20.49 -9.64 21.34
N VAL A 52 -20.02 -9.58 22.60
CA VAL A 52 -18.77 -8.89 22.96
C VAL A 52 -17.57 -9.54 22.29
N VAL A 53 -17.46 -10.88 22.34
CA VAL A 53 -16.38 -11.62 21.67
C VAL A 53 -16.40 -11.38 20.16
N ALA A 54 -17.58 -11.44 19.53
CA ALA A 54 -17.72 -11.18 18.10
C ALA A 54 -17.28 -9.75 17.73
N LEU A 55 -17.63 -8.76 18.54
CA LEU A 55 -17.26 -7.36 18.32
C LEU A 55 -15.74 -7.14 18.46
N VAL A 56 -15.10 -7.81 19.42
CA VAL A 56 -13.63 -7.77 19.59
C VAL A 56 -12.93 -8.40 18.38
N VAL A 57 -13.38 -9.57 17.92
CA VAL A 57 -12.82 -10.24 16.75
C VAL A 57 -12.98 -9.37 15.50
N LEU A 58 -14.17 -8.78 15.30
CA LEU A 58 -14.42 -7.88 14.18
C LEU A 58 -13.48 -6.66 14.21
N GLY A 59 -13.32 -6.04 15.38
CA GLY A 59 -12.41 -4.91 15.58
C GLY A 59 -10.97 -5.27 15.26
N MET A 60 -10.50 -6.45 15.68
CA MET A 60 -9.15 -6.94 15.42
C MET A 60 -8.92 -7.18 13.92
N VAL A 61 -9.88 -7.83 13.24
CA VAL A 61 -9.82 -8.08 11.80
C VAL A 61 -9.75 -6.76 11.03
N VAL A 62 -10.67 -5.82 11.30
CA VAL A 62 -10.67 -4.50 10.65
C VAL A 62 -9.37 -3.75 10.92
N GLY A 63 -8.84 -3.80 12.14
CA GLY A 63 -7.57 -3.19 12.51
C GLY A 63 -6.39 -3.74 11.70
N ILE A 64 -6.28 -5.06 11.57
CA ILE A 64 -5.23 -5.72 10.79
C ILE A 64 -5.31 -5.30 9.32
N PHE A 65 -6.51 -5.31 8.71
CA PHE A 65 -6.71 -4.92 7.32
C PHE A 65 -6.39 -3.44 7.07
N ALA A 66 -6.75 -2.55 7.99
CA ALA A 66 -6.43 -1.13 7.88
C ALA A 66 -4.92 -0.85 7.91
N VAL A 67 -4.17 -1.60 8.73
CA VAL A 67 -2.71 -1.48 8.84
C VAL A 67 -2.01 -2.07 7.61
N THR A 68 -2.40 -3.26 7.16
CA THR A 68 -1.79 -3.91 6.00
C THR A 68 -2.02 -3.14 4.70
N GLY A 69 -3.19 -2.53 4.51
CA GLY A 69 -3.45 -1.71 3.32
C GLY A 69 -2.52 -0.50 3.19
N ARG A 70 -2.23 0.17 4.31
CA ARG A 70 -1.30 1.32 4.34
C ARG A 70 0.15 0.88 4.12
N GLN A 71 0.55 -0.26 4.68
CA GLN A 71 1.89 -0.81 4.49
C GLN A 71 2.11 -1.24 3.03
N ALA A 72 1.13 -1.90 2.40
CA ALA A 72 1.22 -2.33 1.01
C ALA A 72 1.42 -1.15 0.04
N GLN A 73 0.71 -0.03 0.27
CA GLN A 73 0.89 1.18 -0.53
C GLN A 73 2.28 1.81 -0.34
N ARG A 74 2.80 1.84 0.89
CA ARG A 74 4.15 2.33 1.17
C ARG A 74 5.22 1.46 0.50
N LEU A 75 5.09 0.14 0.64
CA LEU A 75 6.00 -0.83 0.01
C LEU A 75 5.99 -0.71 -1.52
N ALA A 76 4.82 -0.60 -2.14
CA ALA A 76 4.70 -0.45 -3.59
C ALA A 76 5.36 0.85 -4.10
N ARG A 77 5.25 1.94 -3.33
CA ARG A 77 5.91 3.21 -3.68
C ARG A 77 7.43 3.09 -3.54
N SER A 78 7.92 2.52 -2.43
CA SER A 78 9.35 2.32 -2.20
C SER A 78 9.98 1.38 -3.23
N GLN A 79 9.29 0.30 -3.63
CA GLN A 79 9.78 -0.64 -4.63
C GLN A 79 10.02 0.01 -5.99
N LYS A 80 9.12 0.91 -6.42
CA LYS A 80 9.30 1.65 -7.68
C LYS A 80 10.53 2.55 -7.66
N VAL A 81 10.76 3.25 -6.54
CA VAL A 81 11.93 4.12 -6.36
C VAL A 81 13.21 3.30 -6.36
N VAL A 82 13.28 2.23 -5.56
CA VAL A 82 14.45 1.35 -5.48
C VAL A 82 14.78 0.71 -6.83
N ALA A 83 13.76 0.28 -7.58
CA ALA A 83 13.96 -0.27 -8.92
C ALA A 83 14.52 0.76 -9.90
N PHE A 84 14.03 2.00 -9.86
CA PHE A 84 14.54 3.10 -10.67
C PHE A 84 16.00 3.44 -10.30
N GLU A 85 16.28 3.62 -9.01
CA GLU A 85 17.63 3.90 -8.49
C GLU A 85 18.62 2.80 -8.89
N GLY A 86 18.22 1.53 -8.81
CA GLY A 86 19.04 0.40 -9.24
C GLY A 86 19.37 0.43 -10.74
N ARG A 87 18.39 0.77 -11.59
CA ARG A 87 18.63 0.92 -13.05
C ARG A 87 19.57 2.08 -13.33
N LEU A 88 19.34 3.23 -12.69
CA LEU A 88 20.16 4.43 -12.85
C LEU A 88 21.59 4.18 -12.39
N SER A 89 21.78 3.64 -11.18
CA SER A 89 23.10 3.31 -10.64
C SER A 89 23.87 2.37 -11.55
N ARG A 90 23.23 1.35 -12.12
CA ARG A 90 23.88 0.43 -13.06
C ARG A 90 24.25 1.12 -14.36
N ALA A 91 23.37 1.96 -14.91
CA ALA A 91 23.65 2.71 -16.12
C ALA A 91 24.82 3.69 -15.94
N LEU A 92 24.91 4.35 -14.78
CA LEU A 92 26.03 5.23 -14.43
C LEU A 92 27.35 4.47 -14.25
N GLN A 93 27.33 3.26 -13.70
CA GLN A 93 28.53 2.41 -13.56
C GLN A 93 29.06 1.90 -14.91
N LEU A 94 28.20 1.79 -15.92
CA LEU A 94 28.57 1.34 -17.27
C LEU A 94 29.02 2.49 -18.18
N ALA A 95 28.78 3.75 -17.78
CA ALA A 95 29.20 4.91 -18.54
C ALA A 95 30.72 5.04 -18.53
N GLN A 96 31.32 5.20 -19.71
CA GLN A 96 32.77 5.25 -19.88
C GLN A 96 33.31 6.68 -19.93
N CYS A 97 32.44 7.67 -20.13
CA CYS A 97 32.83 9.08 -20.18
C CYS A 97 31.77 10.00 -19.55
N GLU A 98 32.17 11.24 -19.27
CA GLU A 98 31.33 12.28 -18.65
C GLU A 98 30.09 12.62 -19.48
N GLU A 99 30.21 12.59 -20.81
CA GLU A 99 29.09 12.83 -21.72
C GLU A 99 28.01 11.73 -21.58
N GLU A 100 28.42 10.47 -21.45
CA GLU A 100 27.51 9.34 -21.24
C GLU A 100 26.81 9.41 -19.88
N VAL A 101 27.54 9.83 -18.84
CA VAL A 101 26.98 10.10 -17.51
C VAL A 101 25.90 11.17 -17.61
N CYS A 102 26.21 12.33 -18.21
CA CYS A 102 25.26 13.43 -18.33
C CYS A 102 24.03 13.03 -19.14
N ARG A 103 24.21 12.34 -20.27
CA ARG A 103 23.10 11.85 -21.10
C ARG A 103 22.20 10.86 -20.37
N THR A 104 22.79 9.96 -19.58
CA THR A 104 22.05 8.96 -18.78
C THR A 104 21.26 9.65 -17.67
N THR A 105 21.87 10.59 -16.96
CA THR A 105 21.20 11.38 -15.92
C THR A 105 20.06 12.22 -16.48
N MET A 106 20.22 12.84 -17.66
CA MET A 106 19.15 13.58 -18.32
C MET A 106 17.95 12.70 -18.68
N ARG A 107 18.19 11.50 -19.23
CA ARG A 107 17.12 10.54 -19.53
C ARG A 107 16.36 10.12 -18.26
N ALA A 108 17.10 9.90 -17.17
CA ALA A 108 16.51 9.55 -15.88
C ALA A 108 15.67 10.69 -15.28
N LEU A 109 16.12 11.94 -15.43
CA LEU A 109 15.36 13.14 -15.06
C LEU A 109 14.08 13.28 -15.88
N ALA A 110 14.14 13.06 -17.19
CA ALA A 110 12.97 13.09 -18.05
C ALA A 110 11.93 12.00 -17.71
N GLU A 111 12.36 10.82 -17.23
CA GLU A 111 11.47 9.76 -16.74
C GLU A 111 10.77 10.16 -15.42
N LEU A 112 11.46 10.89 -14.54
CA LEU A 112 10.92 11.32 -13.24
C LEU A 112 10.00 12.55 -13.34
N ALA A 113 10.32 13.48 -14.23
CA ALA A 113 9.64 14.76 -14.37
C ALA A 113 9.42 15.12 -15.85
N PRO A 114 8.56 14.38 -16.57
CA PRO A 114 8.39 14.54 -18.02
C PRO A 114 7.84 15.91 -18.44
N GLU A 115 7.16 16.62 -17.53
CA GLU A 115 6.60 17.95 -17.82
C GLU A 115 7.50 19.12 -17.39
N GLN A 116 8.68 18.84 -16.83
CA GLN A 116 9.60 19.88 -16.37
C GLN A 116 10.86 19.90 -17.23
N PRO A 117 11.24 21.07 -17.78
CA PRO A 117 12.51 21.19 -18.46
C PRO A 117 13.64 20.99 -17.45
N ALA A 118 14.51 20.01 -17.73
CA ALA A 118 15.69 19.73 -16.94
C ALA A 118 16.93 20.24 -17.68
N SER A 119 17.89 20.77 -16.93
CA SER A 119 19.22 21.09 -17.45
C SER A 119 20.28 20.61 -16.46
N ILE A 120 21.39 20.08 -16.98
CA ILE A 120 22.57 19.73 -16.17
C ILE A 120 23.61 20.83 -16.34
N LEU A 121 23.94 21.47 -15.23
CA LEU A 121 25.01 22.46 -15.11
C LEU A 121 26.20 21.78 -14.44
N LEU A 122 27.33 21.73 -15.13
CA LEU A 122 28.59 21.25 -14.57
C LEU A 122 29.41 22.45 -14.12
N ALA A 123 29.80 22.43 -12.84
CA ALA A 123 30.73 23.40 -12.28
C ALA A 123 32.16 22.87 -12.45
N ASP A 124 32.92 23.47 -13.36
CA ASP A 124 34.35 23.22 -13.48
C ASP A 124 35.09 24.07 -12.45
N ALA A 125 35.64 23.42 -11.41
CA ALA A 125 36.41 24.06 -10.36
C ALA A 125 37.64 24.82 -10.90
N SER A 126 38.07 24.51 -12.12
CA SER A 126 39.24 25.10 -12.77
C SER A 126 38.98 26.49 -13.36
N ASN A 127 37.73 26.81 -13.71
CA ASN A 127 37.40 27.97 -14.54
C ASN A 127 36.32 28.91 -13.98
N ALA A 128 35.78 28.66 -12.78
CA ALA A 128 34.72 29.48 -12.16
C ALA A 128 33.53 29.81 -13.09
N HIS A 129 33.31 28.98 -14.12
CA HIS A 129 32.26 29.13 -15.12
C HIS A 129 31.37 27.89 -15.09
N LEU A 130 30.06 28.13 -15.12
CA LEU A 130 29.06 27.07 -15.26
C LEU A 130 28.94 26.70 -16.73
N ARG A 131 29.09 25.42 -17.05
CA ARG A 131 28.87 24.91 -18.41
C ARG A 131 27.55 24.14 -18.45
N ALA A 132 26.62 24.59 -19.29
CA ALA A 132 25.43 23.82 -19.62
C ALA A 132 25.83 22.71 -20.59
N VAL A 133 25.55 21.45 -20.24
CA VAL A 133 26.02 20.29 -21.02
C VAL A 133 24.89 19.67 -21.83
N LEU A 134 23.68 19.58 -21.28
CA LEU A 134 22.50 19.06 -21.96
C LEU A 134 21.24 19.78 -21.45
N GLU A 135 20.33 20.08 -22.38
CA GLU A 135 19.04 20.70 -22.13
C GLU A 135 17.95 19.81 -22.76
N THR A 136 16.89 19.51 -22.02
CA THR A 136 15.75 18.78 -22.58
C THR A 136 14.90 19.78 -23.37
N GLY A 137 14.95 19.71 -24.70
CA GLY A 137 14.08 20.52 -25.56
C GLY A 137 12.60 20.20 -25.31
N ALA A 138 11.80 21.26 -25.15
CA ALA A 138 10.34 21.20 -24.98
C ALA A 138 9.63 20.61 -26.19
#